data_AF-A0A949Z0X5-F1
#
_entry.id   AF-A0A949Z0X5-F1
#
_cell.length_a   1.000
_cell.length_b   1.000
_cell.length_c   1.000
_cell.angle_alpha   90.00
_cell.angle_beta   90.00
_cell.angle_gamma   90.00
#
_symmetry.space_group_name_H-M   'P 1'
#
loop_
_entity.id
_entity.type
_entity.pdbx_description
1 polymer ?
#
loop_
_entity_poly.entity_id
_entity_poly.type
_entity_poly.pdbx_seq_one_letter_code
_entity_poly.pdbx_strand_id
1 'polypeptide(L)' 'MGDALESLMLDLLTWLAPHERSYQEVMDAWRTSCPKFPVWEDANDRGLVTKVRVGDGLMVRITASGLAHLRGHHRGS' A
#
# COMPACT_ATOMS: atom_id res chain seq x y z
N MET A 1 -9.93 3.06 -17.14
CA MET A 1 -9.31 1.85 -16.52
C MET A 1 -8.10 2.20 -15.64
N GLY A 2 -7.74 3.48 -15.47
CA GLY A 2 -6.78 3.93 -14.44
C GLY A 2 -7.43 4.12 -13.07
N ASP A 3 -8.68 4.58 -13.02
CA ASP A 3 -9.42 4.80 -11.76
C ASP A 3 -9.55 3.58 -10.86
N ALA A 4 -9.70 2.38 -11.45
CA ALA A 4 -9.81 1.15 -10.66
C ALA A 4 -8.49 0.79 -9.96
N LEU A 5 -7.36 1.02 -10.64
CA LEU A 5 -6.03 0.78 -10.07
C LEU A 5 -5.72 1.83 -9.00
N GLU A 6 -6.05 3.10 -9.26
CA GLU A 6 -5.89 4.19 -8.29
C GLU A 6 -6.78 3.96 -7.05
N SER A 7 -8.02 3.51 -7.23
CA SER A 7 -8.93 3.17 -6.12
C SER A 7 -8.36 2.04 -5.26
N LEU A 8 -7.87 0.96 -5.89
CA LEU A 8 -7.23 -0.13 -5.17
C LEU A 8 -5.93 0.29 -4.47
N MET A 9 -5.20 1.25 -5.05
CA MET A 9 -4.02 1.83 -4.42
C MET A 9 -4.40 2.62 -3.17
N LEU A 10 -5.46 3.42 -3.22
CA LEU A 10 -5.99 4.11 -2.04
C LEU A 10 -6.48 3.12 -0.98
N ASP A 11 -7.13 2.03 -1.37
CA ASP A 11 -7.51 0.93 -0.46
C ASP A 11 -6.28 0.32 0.23
N LEU A 12 -5.19 0.06 -0.51
CA LEU A 12 -3.93 -0.46 0.06
C LEU A 12 -3.35 0.51 1.09
N LEU A 13 -3.26 1.79 0.75
CA LEU A 13 -2.72 2.82 1.63
C LEU A 13 -3.61 3.01 2.85
N THR A 14 -4.93 3.00 2.69
CA THR A 14 -5.91 3.07 3.78
C THR A 14 -5.76 1.87 4.71
N TRP A 15 -5.55 0.68 4.17
CA TRP A 15 -5.38 -0.55 4.94
C TRP A 15 -4.06 -0.59 5.75
N LEU A 16 -3.00 0.05 5.24
CA LEU A 16 -1.69 0.19 5.91
C LEU A 16 -1.58 1.43 6.81
N ALA A 17 -2.46 2.42 6.66
CA ALA A 17 -2.43 3.66 7.44
C ALA A 17 -2.60 3.47 8.97
N PRO A 18 -3.51 2.61 9.47
CA PRO A 18 -3.71 2.50 10.91
C PRO A 18 -2.57 1.75 11.61
N HIS A 19 -2.00 0.71 10.97
CA HIS A 19 -1.01 -0.17 11.58
C HIS A 19 -0.02 -0.68 10.52
N GLU A 20 1.27 -0.75 10.88
CA GLU A 20 2.24 -1.50 10.08
C GLU A 20 1.92 -3.00 10.14
N ARG A 21 2.11 -3.70 9.02
CA ARG A 21 1.72 -5.11 8.86
C ARG A 21 2.92 -5.94 8.45
N SER A 22 2.91 -7.22 8.77
CA SER A 22 4.00 -8.10 8.33
C SER A 22 3.99 -8.24 6.81
N TYR A 23 5.16 -8.40 6.20
CA TYR A 23 5.25 -8.63 4.75
C TYR A 23 4.43 -9.84 4.31
N GLN A 24 4.41 -10.90 5.11
CA GLN A 24 3.62 -12.10 4.82
C GLN A 24 2.12 -11.80 4.76
N GLU A 25 1.59 -11.03 5.71
CA GLU A 25 0.19 -10.60 5.71
C GLU A 25 -0.14 -9.71 4.49
N VAL A 26 0.76 -8.80 4.12
CA VAL A 26 0.57 -7.99 2.91
C VAL A 26 0.58 -8.84 1.66
N MET A 27 1.50 -9.80 1.55
CA MET A 27 1.57 -10.71 0.40
C MET A 27 0.32 -11.58 0.29
N ASP A 28 -0.18 -12.08 1.41
CA ASP A 28 -1.40 -12.89 1.46
C ASP A 28 -2.63 -12.09 1.01
N ALA A 29 -2.78 -10.84 1.49
CA ALA A 29 -3.96 -10.03 1.20
C ALA A 29 -3.95 -9.34 -0.20
N TRP A 30 -2.76 -8.98 -0.71
CA TRP A 30 -2.62 -8.14 -1.91
C TRP A 30 -1.96 -8.83 -3.10
N ARG A 31 -1.01 -9.76 -2.89
CA ARG A 31 -0.30 -10.39 -4.01
C ARG A 31 -1.09 -11.56 -4.62
N THR A 32 -1.96 -12.19 -3.86
CA THR A 32 -2.69 -13.42 -4.26
C THR A 32 -3.97 -13.15 -5.05
N SER A 33 -4.47 -11.92 -5.04
CA SER A 33 -5.74 -11.55 -5.68
C SER A 33 -5.47 -10.68 -6.90
N CYS A 34 -5.68 -11.16 -8.13
CA CYS A 34 -5.85 -10.25 -9.25
C CYS A 34 -7.15 -9.46 -9.05
N PRO A 35 -7.17 -8.13 -9.24
CA PRO A 35 -6.18 -7.27 -9.91
C PRO A 35 -5.21 -6.52 -8.96
N LYS A 36 -5.05 -6.95 -7.71
CA LYS A 36 -4.24 -6.27 -6.68
C LYS A 36 -2.71 -6.45 -6.84
N PHE A 37 -2.27 -7.41 -7.66
CA PHE A 37 -0.84 -7.62 -7.93
C PHE A 37 -0.12 -6.36 -8.48
N PRO A 38 -0.57 -5.73 -9.57
CA PRO A 38 0.06 -4.49 -10.06
C PRO A 38 0.00 -3.35 -9.03
N VAL A 39 -1.07 -3.25 -8.24
CA VAL A 39 -1.21 -2.21 -7.20
C VAL A 39 -0.07 -2.25 -6.18
N TRP A 40 0.30 -3.46 -5.73
CA TRP A 40 1.39 -3.62 -4.79
C TRP A 40 2.74 -3.20 -5.40
N GLU A 41 3.03 -3.64 -6.62
CA GLU A 41 4.28 -3.29 -7.32
C GLU A 41 4.35 -1.77 -7.55
N ASP A 42 3.27 -1.17 -8.07
CA ASP A 42 3.18 0.29 -8.28
C ASP A 42 3.36 1.08 -6.98
N ALA A 43 2.77 0.63 -5.86
CA ALA A 43 2.94 1.31 -4.57
C ALA A 43 4.40 1.26 -4.07
N ASN A 44 5.13 0.17 -4.35
CA ASN A 44 6.54 0.04 -4.03
C ASN A 44 7.39 0.93 -4.96
N ASP A 45 7.15 0.88 -6.28
CA ASP A 45 7.88 1.68 -7.27
C ASP A 45 7.67 3.19 -7.08
N ARG A 46 6.44 3.60 -6.73
CA ARG A 46 6.10 4.99 -6.39
C ARG A 46 6.59 5.41 -5.00
N GLY A 47 7.19 4.50 -4.22
CA GLY A 47 7.69 4.77 -2.87
C GLY A 47 6.61 5.17 -1.86
N LEU A 48 5.37 4.72 -2.06
CA LEU A 48 4.22 5.01 -1.18
C LEU A 48 4.20 4.09 0.05
N VAL A 49 4.84 2.93 -0.07
CA VAL A 49 5.05 1.96 1.01
C VAL A 49 6.53 1.66 1.12
N THR A 50 6.96 1.22 2.31
CA THR A 50 8.34 0.78 2.54
C THR A 50 8.36 -0.50 3.37
N LYS A 51 9.44 -1.26 3.20
CA LYS A 51 9.71 -2.50 3.93
C LYS A 51 10.83 -2.22 4.90
N VAL A 52 10.60 -2.52 6.17
CA VAL A 52 11.56 -2.31 7.25
C VAL A 52 11.77 -3.62 7.99
N ARG A 53 13.02 -3.89 8.36
CA ARG A 53 13.34 -5.03 9.23
C ARG A 53 13.05 -4.63 10.67
N VAL A 54 12.23 -5.42 11.37
CA VAL A 54 11.90 -5.24 12.78
C VAL A 54 12.16 -6.58 13.48
N GLY A 55 13.24 -6.64 14.27
CA GLY A 55 13.77 -7.89 14.78
C GLY A 55 14.12 -8.85 13.64
N ASP A 56 13.64 -10.08 13.71
CA ASP A 56 13.80 -11.08 12.66
C ASP A 56 12.79 -10.94 11.50
N GLY A 57 11.75 -10.12 11.67
CA GLY A 57 10.64 -9.97 10.72
C GLY A 57 10.78 -8.81 9.74
N LEU A 58 10.04 -8.88 8.62
CA LEU A 58 9.87 -7.78 7.68
C LEU A 58 8.48 -7.16 7.85
N MET A 59 8.44 -5.87 8.17
CA MET A 59 7.20 -5.11 8.29
C MET A 59 7.06 -4.16 7.10
N VAL A 60 5.82 -3.95 6.67
CA VAL A 60 5.41 -3.02 5.63
C VAL A 60 4.66 -1.89 6.29
N ARG A 61 5.08 -0.66 6.01
CA ARG A 61 4.45 0.56 6.51
C ARG A 61 4.25 1.57 5.38
N ILE A 62 3.25 2.42 5.54
CA ILE A 62 3.04 3.57 4.65
C ILE A 62 4.15 4.61 4.84
N THR A 63 4.62 5.21 3.74
CA THR A 63 5.60 6.30 3.79
C THR A 63 4.91 7.65 3.95
N ALA A 64 5.68 8.71 4.21
CA ALA A 64 5.17 10.08 4.20
C ALA A 64 4.53 10.44 2.84
N SER A 65 5.14 10.00 1.74
CA SER A 65 4.60 10.18 0.38
C SER A 65 3.29 9.41 0.18
N GLY A 66 3.20 8.19 0.70
CA GLY A 66 1.95 7.41 0.71
C GLY A 66 0.82 8.11 1.45
N LEU A 67 1.10 8.62 2.66
CA LEU A 67 0.13 9.39 3.45
C LEU A 67 -0.29 10.69 2.75
N ALA A 68 0.64 11.40 2.11
CA ALA A 68 0.33 12.61 1.36
C ALA A 68 -0.57 12.29 0.15
N HIS A 69 -0.29 11.20 -0.56
CA HIS A 69 -1.10 10.74 -1.68
C HIS A 69 -2.53 10.39 -1.24
N LEU A 70 -2.66 9.63 -0.15
CA LEU A 70 -3.95 9.29 0.46
C LEU A 70 -4.76 10.55 0.81
N ARG A 71 -4.14 11.50 1.50
CA ARG A 71 -4.77 12.77 1.91
C ARG A 71 -5.16 13.68 0.73
N GLY A 72 -4.37 13.68 -0.34
CA GLY A 72 -4.64 14.45 -1.56
C GLY A 72 -5.93 13.97 -2.25
N HIS A 73 -6.15 12.66 -2.28
CA HIS A 73 -7.33 12.06 -2.90
C HIS A 73 -8.62 12.25 -2.08
N HIS A 74 -8.54 12.14 -0.75
CA HIS A 74 -9.71 12.37 0.12
C HIS A 74 -10.27 13.80 0.07
N ARG A 75 -9.50 14.78 -0.42
CA ARG A 75 -9.92 16.19 -0.53
C ARG A 75 -10.52 16.55 -1.90
N GLY A 76 -10.59 15.61 -2.84
CA GLY A 76 -10.96 15.87 -4.22
C GLY A 76 -12.13 15.04 -4.77
N SER A 77 -12.94 14.40 -3.92
CA SER A 77 -14.20 13.75 -4.35
C SER A 77 -15.40 14.68 -4.25
#